data_AF-A0AAV4D318-F1
#
_entry.id   AF-A0AAV4D318-F1
#
_cell.length_a   1.000
_cell.length_b   1.000
_cell.length_c   1.000
_cell.angle_alpha   90.00
_cell.angle_beta   90.00
_cell.angle_gamma   90.00
#
_symmetry.space_group_name_H-M   'P 1'
#
loop_
_entity.id
_entity.type
_entity.pdbx_description
1 polymer ?
#
loop_
_entity_poly.entity_id
_entity_poly.type
_entity_poly.pdbx_seq_one_letter_code
_entity_poly.pdbx_strand_id
1 'polypeptide(L)'
;MKSELFSTVALILLCFNASCEGLQFALNRDIQVTIGSRISCGILLCEEKLPPTNKSSSFILNMTVFKNQPSCSKTSEDESETRVVVASINSDHPNISRITNATNAFGALGRKDASLRIEMFRHDDCRSDFICEVQGLDSQKRVFLSATKLLQQQGHEILTGSLREVEDEIQNGG
;
A
#
# COMPACT_ATOMS: atom_id res chain seq x y z
N MET A 1 2.36 12.32 44.74
CA MET A 1 2.36 12.70 43.31
C MET A 1 3.50 12.04 42.50
N LYS A 2 3.99 10.84 42.86
CA LYS A 2 5.01 10.09 42.08
C LYS A 2 4.50 8.76 41.53
N SER A 3 3.40 8.21 42.05
CA SER A 3 2.81 6.93 41.63
C SER A 3 2.10 6.98 40.27
N GLU A 4 1.56 8.14 39.90
CA GLU A 4 0.83 8.35 38.64
C GLU A 4 1.76 8.29 37.42
N LEU A 5 3.00 8.80 37.53
CA LEU A 5 3.97 8.81 36.42
C LEU A 5 4.54 7.43 36.07
N PHE A 6 4.65 6.52 37.05
CA PHE A 6 5.16 5.16 36.77
C PHE A 6 4.12 4.31 36.04
N SER A 7 2.83 4.56 36.27
CA SER A 7 1.75 3.81 35.62
C SER A 7 1.62 4.14 34.14
N THR A 8 1.74 5.41 33.76
CA THR A 8 1.64 5.84 32.35
C THR A 8 2.82 5.35 31.51
N VAL A 9 4.05 5.37 32.06
CA VAL A 9 5.24 4.85 31.38
C VAL A 9 5.16 3.33 31.17
N ALA A 10 4.64 2.59 32.14
CA ALA A 10 4.45 1.14 32.00
C ALA A 10 3.39 0.77 30.95
N LEU A 11 2.29 1.55 30.86
CA LEU A 11 1.25 1.32 29.86
C LEU A 11 1.75 1.58 28.43
N ILE A 12 2.56 2.62 28.25
CA ILE A 12 3.18 2.96 26.95
C ILE A 12 4.13 1.84 26.51
N LEU A 13 5.00 1.33 27.40
CA LEU A 13 5.93 0.24 27.10
C LEU A 13 5.24 -1.10 26.79
N LEU A 14 4.06 -1.35 27.38
CA LEU A 14 3.26 -2.55 27.09
C LEU A 14 2.59 -2.49 25.70
N CYS A 15 2.19 -1.30 25.24
CA CYS A 15 1.61 -1.13 23.90
C CYS A 15 2.65 -1.32 22.77
N PHE A 16 3.92 -0.98 22.98
CA PHE A 16 4.96 -1.13 21.95
C PHE A 16 5.35 -2.58 21.63
N ASN A 17 5.04 -3.54 22.51
CA ASN A 17 5.32 -4.96 22.28
C ASN A 17 4.15 -5.74 21.67
N ALA A 18 3.02 -5.09 21.40
CA ALA A 18 1.95 -5.70 20.63
C ALA A 18 2.43 -5.82 19.18
N SER A 19 2.69 -7.07 18.75
CA SER A 19 3.03 -7.37 17.37
C SER A 19 1.86 -6.90 16.48
N CYS A 20 2.12 -5.97 15.56
CA CYS A 20 1.12 -5.57 14.57
C CYS A 20 0.83 -6.75 13.62
N GLU A 21 -0.14 -7.57 13.99
CA GLU A 21 -0.74 -8.59 13.13
C GLU A 21 -1.82 -7.94 12.24
N GLY A 22 -2.04 -8.53 11.05
CA GLY A 22 -3.06 -8.07 10.11
C GLY A 22 -2.53 -7.59 8.76
N LEU A 23 -3.46 -7.08 7.96
CA LEU A 23 -3.23 -6.62 6.59
C LEU A 23 -2.44 -5.31 6.57
N GLN A 24 -1.20 -5.38 6.12
CA GLN A 24 -0.36 -4.23 5.86
C GLN A 24 -0.34 -3.93 4.37
N PHE A 25 -0.60 -2.68 4.02
CA PHE A 25 -0.61 -2.24 2.63
C PHE A 25 0.06 -0.88 2.51
N ALA A 26 1.16 -0.82 1.76
CA ALA A 26 1.98 0.38 1.64
C ALA A 26 2.50 0.58 0.21
N LEU A 27 2.65 1.85 -0.18
CA LEU A 27 3.30 2.26 -1.42
C LEU A 27 4.54 3.08 -1.09
N ASN A 28 5.71 2.55 -1.42
CA ASN A 28 6.97 3.27 -1.27
C ASN A 28 7.43 3.82 -2.63
N ARG A 29 7.60 5.14 -2.73
CA ARG A 29 8.08 5.82 -3.95
C ARG A 29 9.56 6.21 -3.90
N ASP A 30 10.16 6.14 -2.72
CA ASP A 30 11.57 6.50 -2.51
C ASP A 30 12.51 5.36 -2.89
N ILE A 31 12.02 4.12 -2.86
CA ILE A 31 12.79 2.96 -3.31
C ILE A 31 12.75 2.88 -4.83
N GLN A 32 13.92 3.07 -5.43
CA GLN A 32 14.17 2.88 -6.85
C GLN A 32 14.82 1.52 -7.08
N VAL A 33 14.12 0.64 -7.80
CA VAL A 33 14.66 -0.62 -8.31
C VAL A 33 14.92 -0.43 -9.80
N THR A 34 16.16 -0.70 -10.22
CA THR A 34 16.58 -0.61 -11.61
C THR A 34 16.65 -2.01 -12.20
N ILE A 35 15.85 -2.25 -13.25
CA ILE A 35 15.90 -3.50 -14.01
C ILE A 35 16.18 -3.14 -15.47
N GLY A 36 17.38 -3.50 -15.93
CA GLY A 36 17.90 -3.03 -17.22
C GLY A 36 18.00 -1.51 -17.24
N SER A 37 17.27 -0.87 -18.15
CA SER A 37 17.25 0.59 -18.33
C SER A 37 16.04 1.28 -17.69
N ARG A 38 15.19 0.57 -16.94
CA ARG A 38 13.97 1.12 -16.34
C ARG A 38 14.12 1.26 -14.83
N ILE A 39 13.68 2.40 -14.32
CA ILE A 39 13.68 2.72 -12.89
C ILE A 39 12.24 2.64 -12.42
N SER A 40 11.98 1.90 -11.34
CA SER A 40 10.65 1.87 -10.73
C SER A 40 10.29 3.24 -10.16
N CYS A 41 9.08 3.73 -10.41
CA CYS A 41 8.55 4.92 -9.75
C CYS A 41 7.97 4.62 -8.36
N GLY A 42 7.80 3.34 -8.02
CA GLY A 42 7.33 2.92 -6.71
C GLY A 42 7.15 1.42 -6.59
N ILE A 43 7.07 0.98 -5.34
CA ILE A 43 6.90 -0.41 -4.93
C ILE A 43 5.69 -0.47 -4.03
N LEU A 44 4.68 -1.21 -4.49
CA LEU A 44 3.49 -1.52 -3.74
C LEU A 44 3.70 -2.85 -3.01
N LEU A 45 3.49 -2.84 -1.69
CA LEU A 45 3.64 -4.01 -0.82
C LEU A 45 2.32 -4.28 -0.14
N CYS A 46 1.78 -5.47 -0.35
CA CYS A 46 0.66 -6.00 0.43
C CYS A 46 1.10 -7.25 1.17
N GLU A 47 0.96 -7.26 2.49
CA GLU A 47 1.34 -8.37 3.36
C GLU A 47 0.23 -8.66 4.36
N GLU A 48 -0.05 -9.93 4.59
CA GLU A 48 -0.92 -10.39 5.67
C GLU A 48 -0.16 -11.40 6.51
N LYS A 49 -0.27 -11.26 7.83
CA LYS A 49 0.28 -12.23 8.79
C LYS A 49 -0.78 -12.53 9.84
N LEU A 50 -1.27 -13.77 9.81
CA LEU A 50 -2.18 -14.31 10.81
C LEU A 50 -1.42 -14.67 12.10
N PRO A 51 -2.08 -14.56 13.26
CA PRO A 51 -1.46 -14.87 14.54
C PRO A 51 -0.81 -16.26 14.59
N PRO A 52 0.36 -16.40 15.25
CA PRO A 52 0.98 -17.69 15.55
C PRO A 52 0.22 -18.38 16.70
N THR A 53 -1.09 -18.60 16.55
CA THR A 53 -1.85 -19.41 17.51
C THR A 53 -1.64 -20.88 17.20
N ASN A 54 -1.01 -21.60 18.13
CA ASN A 54 -0.69 -23.04 18.05
C ASN A 54 -1.92 -23.97 17.90
N LYS A 55 -3.13 -23.44 18.02
CA LYS A 55 -4.40 -24.17 17.87
C LYS A 55 -5.33 -23.59 16.81
N SER A 56 -4.97 -22.48 16.17
CA SER A 56 -5.83 -21.86 15.16
C SER A 56 -5.55 -22.50 13.80
N SER A 57 -6.55 -23.20 13.26
CA SER A 57 -6.58 -23.73 11.90
C SER A 57 -6.92 -22.65 10.86
N SER A 58 -6.65 -21.38 11.18
CA SER A 58 -6.85 -20.30 10.23
C SER A 58 -5.77 -20.36 9.14
N PHE A 59 -6.18 -20.03 7.92
CA PHE A 59 -5.26 -19.93 6.81
C PHE A 59 -5.76 -18.99 5.73
N ILE A 60 -4.82 -18.48 4.95
CA ILE A 60 -5.09 -17.57 3.83
C ILE A 60 -5.38 -18.40 2.58
N LEU A 61 -6.44 -18.04 1.86
CA LEU A 61 -6.88 -18.69 0.63
C LEU A 61 -6.40 -17.95 -0.61
N ASN A 62 -6.54 -16.63 -0.61
CA ASN A 62 -6.26 -15.76 -1.75
C ASN A 62 -5.81 -14.38 -1.26
N MET A 63 -4.89 -13.78 -2.00
CA MET A 63 -4.53 -12.37 -1.87
C MET A 63 -4.52 -11.75 -3.28
N THR A 64 -5.21 -10.63 -3.44
CA THR A 64 -5.34 -9.95 -4.72
C THR A 64 -5.11 -8.45 -4.54
N VAL A 65 -4.30 -7.86 -5.42
CA VAL A 65 -4.15 -6.41 -5.53
C VAL A 65 -4.89 -5.92 -6.76
N PHE A 66 -5.76 -4.95 -6.55
CA PHE A 66 -6.52 -4.25 -7.56
C PHE A 66 -6.01 -2.83 -7.73
N LYS A 67 -6.04 -2.35 -8.97
CA LYS A 67 -5.92 -0.95 -9.32
C LYS A 67 -7.32 -0.42 -9.62
N ASN A 68 -7.68 0.70 -8.99
CA ASN A 68 -8.91 1.40 -9.33
C ASN A 68 -8.73 2.13 -10.67
N GLN A 69 -9.70 1.98 -11.55
CA GLN A 69 -9.74 2.69 -12.82
C GLN A 69 -10.91 3.68 -12.81
N PRO A 70 -10.65 4.98 -13.01
CA PRO A 70 -11.72 5.97 -13.11
C PRO A 70 -12.59 5.62 -14.33
N SER A 71 -13.88 5.47 -14.10
CA SER A 71 -14.86 5.19 -15.15
C SER A 71 -15.12 6.48 -15.93
N CYS A 72 -14.44 6.67 -17.07
CA CYS A 72 -14.60 7.87 -17.91
C CYS A 72 -15.98 8.03 -18.57
N SER A 73 -17.00 7.22 -18.24
CA SER A 73 -18.28 7.22 -18.96
C SER A 73 -19.44 6.56 -18.20
N LYS A 74 -19.90 7.16 -17.09
CA LYS A 74 -21.23 6.84 -16.54
C LYS A 74 -21.97 8.09 -16.08
N THR A 75 -22.87 8.57 -16.93
CA THR A 75 -23.98 9.48 -16.59
C THR A 75 -25.14 8.67 -16.02
N SER A 76 -25.05 8.26 -14.75
CA SER A 76 -26.19 7.81 -13.93
C SER A 76 -25.63 7.13 -12.68
N GLU A 77 -25.91 7.75 -11.52
CA GLU A 77 -26.03 7.34 -10.10
C GLU A 77 -25.56 5.95 -9.58
N ASP A 78 -24.84 5.14 -10.35
CA ASP A 78 -24.29 3.85 -9.94
C ASP A 78 -22.77 3.89 -10.12
N GLU A 79 -22.09 4.45 -9.11
CA GLU A 79 -20.64 4.53 -8.95
C GLU A 79 -20.02 3.15 -8.73
N SER A 80 -20.20 2.24 -9.69
CA SER A 80 -19.44 0.99 -9.72
C SER A 80 -17.99 1.34 -10.12
N GLU A 81 -17.13 1.53 -9.10
CA GLU A 81 -15.68 1.65 -9.26
C GLU A 81 -15.18 0.42 -10.05
N THR A 82 -14.74 0.63 -11.28
CA THR A 82 -14.10 -0.43 -12.09
C THR A 82 -12.73 -0.76 -11.51
N ARG A 83 -12.53 -2.04 -11.16
CA ARG A 83 -11.28 -2.56 -10.58
C ARG A 83 -10.57 -3.47 -11.58
N VAL A 84 -9.27 -3.27 -11.75
CA VAL A 84 -8.42 -4.12 -12.59
C VAL A 84 -7.46 -4.90 -11.71
N VAL A 85 -7.40 -6.23 -11.89
CA VAL A 85 -6.45 -7.08 -11.16
C VAL A 85 -5.03 -6.79 -11.63
N VAL A 86 -4.16 -6.41 -10.71
CA VAL A 86 -2.73 -6.18 -10.95
C VAL A 86 -1.95 -7.47 -10.71
N ALA A 87 -2.21 -8.12 -9.58
CA ALA A 87 -1.58 -9.37 -9.18
C ALA A 87 -2.50 -10.17 -8.25
N SER A 88 -2.39 -11.50 -8.28
CA SER A 88 -3.12 -12.39 -7.38
C SER A 88 -2.31 -13.65 -7.10
N ILE A 89 -2.40 -14.14 -5.88
CA ILE A 89 -1.88 -15.45 -5.44
C ILE A 89 -2.99 -16.18 -4.71
N ASN A 90 -3.12 -17.48 -4.95
CA ASN A 90 -4.13 -18.31 -4.31
C ASN A 90 -3.60 -19.71 -4.03
N SER A 91 -4.40 -20.56 -3.39
CA SER A 91 -3.96 -21.91 -3.03
C SER A 91 -3.57 -22.78 -4.23
N ASP A 92 -4.12 -22.51 -5.42
CA ASP A 92 -3.77 -23.22 -6.65
C ASP A 92 -2.49 -22.67 -7.30
N HIS A 93 -2.26 -21.36 -7.15
CA HIS A 93 -1.09 -20.63 -7.66
C HIS A 93 -0.43 -19.85 -6.50
N PRO A 94 0.24 -20.54 -5.56
CA PRO A 94 0.71 -19.94 -4.33
C PRO A 94 1.92 -19.03 -4.52
N ASN A 95 2.60 -19.11 -5.67
CA ASN A 95 3.73 -18.27 -5.99
C ASN A 95 3.54 -17.65 -7.37
N ILE A 96 3.89 -16.38 -7.51
CA ILE A 96 3.95 -15.71 -8.80
C ILE A 96 5.28 -14.97 -8.95
N SER A 97 5.78 -14.97 -10.18
CA SER A 97 6.83 -14.06 -10.64
C SER A 97 6.43 -13.69 -12.07
N ARG A 98 5.90 -12.48 -12.22
CA ARG A 98 5.35 -12.01 -13.50
C ARG A 98 5.95 -10.67 -13.85
N ILE A 99 6.54 -10.59 -15.03
CA ILE A 99 7.07 -9.35 -15.59
C ILE A 99 6.17 -8.94 -16.75
N THR A 100 5.73 -7.70 -16.75
CA THR A 100 5.00 -7.07 -17.84
C THR A 100 5.70 -5.80 -18.29
N ASN A 101 5.20 -5.17 -19.35
CA ASN A 101 5.79 -3.93 -19.86
C ASN A 101 5.74 -2.75 -18.86
N ALA A 102 4.95 -2.83 -17.80
CA ALA A 102 4.76 -1.73 -16.86
C ALA A 102 5.02 -2.09 -15.40
N THR A 103 5.01 -3.39 -15.08
CA THR A 103 5.09 -3.87 -13.70
C THR A 103 5.85 -5.19 -13.58
N ASN A 104 6.53 -5.38 -12.44
CA ASN A 104 6.97 -6.69 -11.98
C ASN A 104 6.19 -7.05 -10.73
N ALA A 105 5.62 -8.24 -10.69
CA ALA A 105 4.88 -8.75 -9.55
C ALA A 105 5.53 -10.03 -9.03
N PHE A 106 5.84 -10.03 -7.74
CA PHE A 106 6.32 -11.19 -6.99
C PHE A 106 5.33 -11.48 -5.89
N GLY A 107 5.03 -12.75 -5.67
CA GLY A 107 4.11 -13.14 -4.60
C GLY A 107 4.37 -14.52 -4.07
N ALA A 108 4.05 -14.69 -2.81
CA ALA A 108 4.12 -15.95 -2.09
C ALA A 108 2.97 -16.06 -1.10
N LEU A 109 2.29 -17.20 -1.13
CA LEU A 109 1.20 -17.58 -0.24
C LEU A 109 1.66 -18.73 0.66
N GLY A 110 1.82 -18.43 1.94
CA GLY A 110 1.94 -19.41 3.01
C GLY A 110 0.57 -19.75 3.60
N ARG A 111 0.57 -20.64 4.60
CA ARG A 111 -0.66 -20.94 5.34
C ARG A 111 -1.14 -19.74 6.16
N LYS A 112 -0.22 -19.07 6.84
CA LYS A 112 -0.53 -17.98 7.79
C LYS A 112 0.00 -16.63 7.35
N ASP A 113 0.72 -16.60 6.25
CA ASP A 113 1.35 -15.42 5.70
C ASP A 113 1.07 -15.35 4.21
N ALA A 114 0.93 -14.15 3.69
CA ALA A 114 0.82 -13.89 2.27
C ALA A 114 1.51 -12.58 1.96
N SER A 115 2.17 -12.50 0.81
CA SER A 115 2.85 -11.29 0.36
C SER A 115 2.70 -11.10 -1.14
N LEU A 116 2.42 -9.87 -1.55
CA LEU A 116 2.50 -9.39 -2.92
C LEU A 116 3.37 -8.13 -2.96
N ARG A 117 4.43 -8.19 -3.76
CA ARG A 117 5.31 -7.06 -4.08
C ARG A 117 5.16 -6.72 -5.55
N ILE A 118 4.73 -5.48 -5.84
CA ILE A 118 4.55 -5.00 -7.22
C ILE A 118 5.43 -3.78 -7.43
N GLU A 119 6.40 -3.92 -8.31
CA GLU A 119 7.28 -2.84 -8.77
C GLU A 119 6.65 -2.20 -10.01
N MET A 120 6.46 -0.89 -9.98
CA MET A 120 5.80 -0.14 -11.05
C MET A 120 6.79 0.77 -11.75
N PHE A 121 6.78 0.76 -13.09
CA PHE A 121 7.70 1.54 -13.92
C PHE A 121 7.00 2.70 -14.65
N ARG A 122 5.67 2.73 -14.68
CA ARG A 122 4.90 3.84 -15.27
C ARG A 122 4.46 4.82 -14.20
N HIS A 123 4.73 6.10 -14.43
CA HIS A 123 4.41 7.16 -13.45
C HIS A 123 2.92 7.22 -13.10
N ASP A 124 2.03 6.99 -14.07
CA ASP A 124 0.58 6.96 -13.85
C ASP A 124 0.16 5.82 -12.91
N ASP A 125 0.84 4.67 -12.95
CA ASP A 125 0.57 3.56 -12.01
C ASP A 125 0.95 3.97 -10.58
N CYS A 126 2.07 4.68 -10.40
CA CYS A 126 2.50 5.17 -9.08
C CYS A 126 1.60 6.26 -8.47
N ARG A 127 0.70 6.82 -9.29
CA ARG A 127 -0.32 7.81 -8.91
C ARG A 127 -1.75 7.24 -8.89
N SER A 128 -1.87 5.92 -8.99
CA SER A 128 -3.17 5.27 -8.97
C SER A 128 -3.60 4.92 -7.55
N ASP A 129 -4.90 4.75 -7.37
CA ASP A 129 -5.46 4.16 -6.16
C ASP A 129 -5.42 2.64 -6.26
N PHE A 130 -5.04 2.00 -5.15
CA PHE A 130 -4.96 0.55 -5.08
C PHE A 130 -5.75 0.00 -3.91
N ILE A 131 -6.19 -1.24 -4.05
CA ILE A 131 -6.84 -2.01 -2.98
C ILE A 131 -6.10 -3.33 -2.88
N CYS A 132 -5.74 -3.74 -1.67
CA CYS A 132 -5.36 -5.10 -1.41
C CYS A 132 -6.48 -5.82 -0.67
N GLU A 133 -6.87 -6.99 -1.15
CA GLU A 133 -7.86 -7.84 -0.53
C GLU A 133 -7.23 -9.20 -0.20
N VAL A 134 -7.54 -9.70 0.99
CA VAL A 134 -7.11 -11.00 1.48
C VAL A 134 -8.32 -11.78 1.96
N GLN A 135 -8.47 -12.97 1.41
CA GLN A 135 -9.50 -13.91 1.79
C GLN A 135 -8.86 -15.09 2.51
N GLY A 136 -9.47 -15.53 3.60
CA GLY A 136 -9.02 -16.71 4.32
C GLY A 136 -10.14 -17.41 5.07
N LEU A 137 -9.80 -18.47 5.78
CA LEU A 137 -10.68 -19.15 6.72
C LEU A 137 -10.22 -18.91 8.15
N ASP A 138 -11.17 -18.69 9.05
CA ASP A 138 -10.91 -18.67 10.47
C ASP A 138 -10.87 -20.10 11.08
N SER A 139 -10.66 -20.20 12.38
CA SER A 139 -10.64 -21.48 13.11
C SER A 139 -11.98 -22.24 13.08
N GLN A 140 -13.08 -21.54 12.76
CA GLN A 140 -14.42 -22.11 12.62
C GLN A 140 -14.75 -22.46 11.16
N LYS A 141 -13.76 -22.37 10.24
CA LYS A 141 -13.92 -22.56 8.79
C LYS A 141 -14.87 -21.55 8.14
N ARG A 142 -15.06 -20.39 8.76
CA ARG A 142 -15.80 -19.29 8.16
C ARG A 142 -14.86 -18.46 7.30
N VAL A 143 -15.36 -18.00 6.17
CA VAL A 143 -14.62 -17.10 5.30
C VAL A 143 -14.53 -15.72 5.95
N PHE A 144 -13.32 -15.18 6.03
CA PHE A 144 -13.10 -13.77 6.31
C PHE A 144 -12.54 -13.07 5.08
N LEU A 145 -12.84 -11.79 4.96
CA LEU A 145 -12.31 -10.89 3.94
C LEU A 145 -11.73 -9.68 4.65
N SER A 146 -10.43 -9.44 4.46
CA SER A 146 -9.73 -8.26 4.92
C SER A 146 -9.36 -7.42 3.69
N ALA A 147 -9.58 -6.11 3.75
CA ALA A 147 -9.27 -5.23 2.64
C ALA A 147 -8.73 -3.89 3.13
N THR A 148 -7.68 -3.40 2.48
CA THR A 148 -7.08 -2.08 2.76
C THR A 148 -6.92 -1.33 1.45
N LYS A 149 -7.30 -0.05 1.44
CA LYS A 149 -7.19 0.86 0.29
C LYS A 149 -6.06 1.85 0.52
N LEU A 150 -5.22 2.05 -0.50
CA LEU A 150 -4.28 3.15 -0.56
C LEU A 150 -4.87 4.19 -1.50
N LEU A 151 -5.33 5.28 -0.90
CA LEU A 151 -5.76 6.49 -1.61
C LEU A 151 -4.55 7.38 -1.84
N GLN A 152 -4.32 7.80 -3.08
CA GLN A 152 -3.37 8.87 -3.31
C GLN A 152 -3.98 10.18 -2.78
N GLN A 153 -3.39 10.73 -1.71
CA GLN A 153 -3.61 12.14 -1.40
C GLN A 153 -3.05 12.95 -2.58
N GLN A 154 -3.94 13.55 -3.37
CA GLN A 154 -3.54 14.56 -4.34
C GLN A 154 -2.88 15.66 -3.52
N GLY A 155 -1.55 15.79 -3.65
CA GLY A 155 -0.85 16.93 -3.11
C GLY A 155 -1.48 18.17 -3.70
N HIS A 156 -2.09 18.99 -2.84
CA HIS A 156 -2.38 20.36 -3.18
C HIS A 156 -1.02 20.99 -3.49
N GLU A 157 -0.74 21.24 -4.76
CA GLU A 157 0.34 22.15 -5.12
C GLU A 157 0.02 23.46 -4.41
N ILE A 158 0.80 23.80 -3.39
CA ILE A 158 0.83 25.17 -2.90
C ILE A 158 1.46 26.00 -4.02
N LEU A 159 0.59 26.53 -4.89
CA LEU A 159 0.88 27.69 -5.71
C LEU A 159 1.15 28.86 -4.75
N THR A 160 2.39 29.00 -4.31
CA THR A 160 2.94 30.28 -3.88
C THR A 160 4.05 30.68 -4.83
N GLY A 161 3.62 31.33 -5.91
CA GLY A 161 4.20 32.60 -6.36
C GLY A 161 5.66 32.59 -6.77
N SER A 162 5.86 32.45 -8.08
CA SER A 162 6.94 33.13 -8.79
C SER A 162 6.99 34.61 -8.38
N LEU A 163 8.14 35.06 -7.87
CA LEU A 163 8.53 36.47 -7.86
C LEU A 163 9.99 36.55 -8.33
N ARG A 164 10.15 36.56 -9.65
CA ARG A 164 11.28 37.17 -10.33
C ARG A 164 10.70 38.27 -11.21
N GLU A 165 10.96 39.53 -10.83
CA GLU A 165 11.22 40.72 -11.66
C GLU A 165 11.23 41.92 -10.69
N VAL A 166 12.38 42.53 -10.38
CA VAL A 166 13.19 43.51 -11.14
C VAL A 166 12.73 44.95 -10.83
N GLU A 167 13.63 45.71 -10.19
CA GLU A 167 13.89 47.17 -10.22
C GLU A 167 14.94 47.39 -9.08
N ASP A 168 16.25 47.45 -9.31
CA ASP A 168 17.09 48.49 -9.96
C ASP A 168 16.82 49.93 -9.47
N GLU A 169 17.92 50.71 -9.29
CA GLU A 169 18.08 52.08 -8.74
C GLU A 169 18.34 52.18 -7.21
N ILE A 170 19.43 52.75 -6.65
CA ILE A 170 20.41 53.77 -7.10
C ILE A 170 21.77 53.60 -6.37
N GLN A 171 22.84 53.91 -7.12
CA GLN A 171 24.24 54.10 -6.74
C GLN A 171 24.54 55.26 -5.75
N ASN A 172 25.62 55.09 -4.99
CA ASN A 172 26.59 56.12 -4.54
C ASN A 172 26.36 57.60 -4.95
N GLY A 173 26.50 58.52 -3.97
CA GLY A 173 27.01 59.87 -4.21
C GLY A 173 26.49 60.94 -3.25
N GLY A 174 27.24 61.23 -2.19
CA GLY A 174 27.02 62.36 -1.27
C GLY A 174 27.92 62.29 -0.04
#